data_AF-X1RTH5-F1
#
_entry.id   AF-X1RTH5-F1
#
_cell.length_a   1.000
_cell.length_b   1.000
_cell.length_c   1.000
_cell.angle_alpha   90.00
_cell.angle_beta   90.00
_cell.angle_gamma   90.00
#
_symmetry.space_group_name_H-M   'P 1'
#
loop_
_entity.id
_entity.type
_entity.pdbx_description
1 polymer ?
#
loop_
_entity_poly.entity_id
_entity_poly.type
_entity_poly.pdbx_seq_one_letter_code
_entity_poly.pdbx_strand_id
1 'polypeptide(L)'
;MIAEIPYAILIAGAALLGLYLANLFYDYNIPQYLSRKLGHLGGCVGFLLCPLLFSSFWWPLILTTAFTILLLYARAFRPKTFRGVGGSGRPQALAEI
;
A
#
# COMPACT_ATOMS: atom_id res chain seq x y z
N MET A 1 -21.27 -3.19 10.09
CA MET A 1 -20.71 -3.47 8.74
C MET A 1 -21.14 -2.45 7.68
N ILE A 2 -22.39 -2.45 7.18
CA ILE A 2 -22.78 -1.53 6.07
C ILE A 2 -22.55 -0.05 6.40
N ALA A 3 -22.92 0.39 7.61
CA ALA A 3 -22.71 1.76 8.05
C ALA A 3 -21.22 2.18 8.14
N GLU A 4 -20.29 1.23 8.19
CA GLU A 4 -18.85 1.47 8.30
C GLU A 4 -18.15 1.48 6.91
N ILE A 5 -18.90 1.24 5.82
CA ILE A 5 -18.37 1.28 4.44
C ILE A 5 -17.59 2.58 4.15
N PRO A 6 -18.04 3.78 4.58
CA PRO A 6 -17.26 5.00 4.34
C PRO A 6 -15.86 4.94 4.93
N TYR A 7 -15.69 4.32 6.11
CA TYR A 7 -14.37 4.11 6.73
C TYR A 7 -13.54 3.10 5.94
N ALA A 8 -14.15 2.03 5.44
CA ALA A 8 -13.46 1.06 4.59
C ALA A 8 -12.93 1.70 3.31
N ILE A 9 -13.73 2.57 2.68
CA ILE A 9 -13.32 3.36 1.50
C ILE A 9 -12.17 4.30 1.87
N LEU A 10 -12.25 4.98 3.02
CA LEU A 10 -11.18 5.86 3.49
C LEU A 10 -9.86 5.12 3.67
N ILE A 11 -9.87 3.95 4.32
CA ILE A 11 -8.67 3.13 4.54
C ILE A 11 -8.11 2.60 3.22
N ALA A 12 -8.97 2.10 2.33
CA ALA A 12 -8.55 1.67 1.00
C ALA A 12 -7.91 2.83 0.21
N GLY A 13 -8.53 4.01 0.25
CA GLY A 13 -8.00 5.23 -0.37
C GLY A 13 -6.63 5.63 0.18
N ALA A 14 -6.44 5.58 1.50
CA ALA A 14 -5.16 5.88 2.14
C ALA A 14 -4.05 4.91 1.70
N ALA A 15 -4.36 3.62 1.61
CA ALA A 15 -3.42 2.60 1.13
C ALA A 15 -3.04 2.84 -0.36
N LEU A 16 -4.04 3.10 -1.22
CA LEU A 16 -3.81 3.40 -2.63
C LEU A 16 -3.04 4.71 -2.84
N LEU A 17 -3.32 5.74 -2.04
CA LEU A 17 -2.58 6.99 -2.04
C LEU A 17 -1.11 6.76 -1.66
N GLY A 18 -0.84 5.94 -0.65
CA GLY A 18 0.54 5.57 -0.29
C GLY A 18 1.29 4.91 -1.46
N LEU A 19 0.64 4.00 -2.19
CA LEU A 19 1.22 3.37 -3.39
C LEU A 19 1.43 4.38 -4.53
N TYR A 20 0.48 5.29 -4.74
CA TYR A 20 0.59 6.35 -5.74
C TYR A 20 1.77 7.28 -5.43
N LEU A 21 1.87 7.77 -4.19
CA LEU A 21 2.94 8.66 -3.78
C LEU A 21 4.30 7.98 -3.83
N ALA A 22 4.38 6.68 -3.48
CA ALA A 22 5.60 5.90 -3.65
C ALA A 22 6.06 5.87 -5.11
N ASN A 23 5.14 5.63 -6.06
CA ASN A 23 5.45 5.70 -7.48
C ASN A 23 5.86 7.10 -7.93
N LEU A 24 5.15 8.15 -7.47
CA LEU A 24 5.48 9.52 -7.79
C LEU A 24 6.91 9.86 -7.35
N PHE A 25 7.27 9.53 -6.11
CA PHE A 25 8.61 9.75 -5.58
C PHE A 25 9.67 9.00 -6.37
N TYR A 26 9.37 7.75 -6.74
CA TYR A 26 10.23 6.96 -7.61
C TYR A 26 10.44 7.63 -8.99
N ASP A 27 9.38 8.16 -9.60
CA ASP A 27 9.47 8.84 -10.91
C ASP A 27 10.28 10.15 -10.83
N TYR A 28 10.31 10.80 -9.66
CA TYR A 28 11.19 11.94 -9.38
C TYR A 28 12.64 11.55 -9.03
N ASN A 29 13.02 10.28 -9.23
CA ASN A 29 14.35 9.74 -8.89
C ASN A 29 14.73 9.87 -7.41
N ILE A 30 13.73 9.91 -6.50
CA ILE A 30 13.99 9.84 -5.06
C ILE A 30 14.46 8.42 -4.71
N PRO A 31 15.52 8.26 -3.87
CA PRO A 31 16.05 6.95 -3.49
C PRO A 31 14.98 5.98 -3.02
N GLN A 32 15.14 4.69 -3.37
CA GLN A 32 14.11 3.69 -3.17
C GLN A 32 13.81 3.47 -1.68
N TYR A 33 14.83 3.54 -0.83
CA TYR A 33 14.68 3.38 0.62
C TYR A 33 13.78 4.47 1.23
N LEU A 34 13.59 5.62 0.55
CA LEU A 34 12.66 6.68 0.92
C LEU A 34 11.31 6.52 0.24
N SER A 35 11.27 6.35 -1.08
CA SER A 35 10.00 6.26 -1.83
C SER A 35 9.13 5.08 -1.35
N ARG A 36 9.75 3.93 -1.00
CA ARG A 36 9.06 2.77 -0.44
C ARG A 36 8.39 3.08 0.91
N LYS A 37 8.92 4.02 1.70
CA LYS A 37 8.35 4.36 3.01
C LYS A 37 6.95 4.95 2.89
N LEU A 38 6.62 5.59 1.76
CA LEU A 38 5.28 6.14 1.54
C LEU A 38 4.23 5.04 1.36
N GLY A 39 4.56 3.97 0.65
CA GLY A 39 3.68 2.80 0.53
C GLY A 39 3.46 2.11 1.88
N HIS A 40 4.53 1.94 2.65
CA HIS A 40 4.45 1.41 4.00
C HIS A 40 3.65 2.31 4.93
N LEU A 41 3.85 3.62 4.86
CA LEU A 41 3.14 4.60 5.68
C LEU A 41 1.63 4.55 5.41
N GLY A 42 1.20 4.54 4.14
CA GLY A 42 -0.22 4.45 3.80
C GLY A 42 -0.88 3.18 4.36
N GLY A 43 -0.22 2.02 4.21
CA GLY A 43 -0.70 0.75 4.76
C GLY A 43 -0.70 0.71 6.30
N CYS A 44 0.39 1.11 6.94
CA CYS A 44 0.53 1.11 8.40
C CYS A 44 -0.45 2.06 9.07
N VAL A 45 -0.57 3.29 8.60
CA VAL A 45 -1.52 4.28 9.14
C VAL A 45 -2.95 3.76 8.95
N GLY A 46 -3.27 3.22 7.77
CA GLY A 46 -4.58 2.64 7.52
C GLY A 46 -4.92 1.50 8.49
N PHE A 47 -3.97 0.59 8.73
CA PHE A 47 -4.14 -0.50 9.67
C PHE A 47 -4.25 -0.04 11.13
N LEU A 48 -3.46 0.96 11.55
CA LEU A 48 -3.50 1.48 12.92
C LEU A 48 -4.78 2.24 13.24
N LEU A 49 -5.46 2.80 12.24
CA LEU A 49 -6.75 3.47 12.42
C LEU A 49 -7.93 2.50 12.53
N CYS A 50 -7.77 1.27 12.04
CA CYS A 50 -8.83 0.27 12.02
C CYS A 50 -9.52 0.02 13.38
N PRO A 51 -8.81 -0.14 14.52
CA PRO A 51 -9.44 -0.33 15.83
C PRO A 51 -10.28 0.87 16.30
N LEU A 52 -10.02 2.07 15.77
CA LEU A 52 -10.76 3.28 16.11
C LEU A 52 -12.01 3.46 15.23
N LEU A 53 -11.99 2.91 14.02
CA LEU A 53 -13.02 3.12 13.00
C LEU A 53 -14.04 1.99 12.89
N PHE A 54 -13.65 0.76 13.26
CA PHE A 54 -14.48 -0.41 13.08
C PHE A 54 -14.85 -1.06 14.41
N SER A 55 -16.12 -1.41 14.55
CA SER A 55 -16.64 -2.15 15.69
C SER A 55 -16.32 -3.66 15.65
N SER A 56 -15.83 -4.15 14.52
CA SER A 56 -15.58 -5.57 14.25
C SER A 56 -14.27 -5.81 13.51
N PHE A 57 -13.62 -6.94 13.78
CA PHE A 57 -12.36 -7.35 13.16
C PHE A 57 -12.50 -7.76 11.67
N TRP A 58 -13.73 -7.98 11.17
CA TRP A 58 -13.96 -8.40 9.79
C TRP A 58 -13.51 -7.37 8.77
N TRP A 59 -13.72 -6.08 9.02
CA TRP A 59 -13.29 -5.02 8.10
C TRP A 59 -11.77 -4.96 7.93
N PRO A 60 -10.96 -4.88 9.01
CA PRO A 60 -9.51 -4.93 8.91
C PRO A 60 -8.99 -6.19 8.19
N LEU A 61 -9.62 -7.34 8.45
CA LEU A 61 -9.27 -8.59 7.79
C LEU A 61 -9.53 -8.53 6.28
N ILE A 62 -10.74 -8.13 5.87
CA ILE A 62 -11.12 -7.99 4.45
C ILE A 62 -10.16 -7.02 3.73
N LEU A 63 -9.91 -5.84 4.31
CA LEU A 63 -9.05 -4.82 3.72
C LEU A 63 -7.61 -5.33 3.56
N THR A 64 -7.05 -5.98 4.59
CA THR A 64 -5.68 -6.52 4.55
C THR A 64 -5.54 -7.66 3.54
N THR A 65 -6.51 -8.58 3.50
CA THR A 65 -6.53 -9.68 2.52
C THR A 65 -6.68 -9.15 1.10
N ALA A 66 -7.61 -8.23 0.86
CA ALA A 66 -7.80 -7.61 -0.46
C ALA A 66 -6.54 -6.87 -0.93
N PHE A 67 -5.89 -6.11 -0.03
CA PHE A 67 -4.65 -5.42 -0.35
C PHE A 67 -3.50 -6.39 -0.66
N THR A 68 -3.41 -7.50 0.09
CA THR A 68 -2.42 -8.55 -0.18
C THR A 68 -2.64 -9.19 -1.56
N ILE A 69 -3.89 -9.51 -1.91
CA ILE A 69 -4.25 -10.02 -3.24
C ILE A 69 -3.87 -9.03 -4.33
N LEU A 70 -4.17 -7.74 -4.15
CA LEU A 70 -3.77 -6.67 -5.08
C LEU A 70 -2.26 -6.65 -5.32
N LEU A 71 -1.46 -6.72 -4.24
CA LEU A 71 0.00 -6.71 -4.34
C LEU A 71 0.54 -7.99 -5.01
N LEU A 72 -0.02 -9.16 -4.67
CA LEU A 72 0.34 -10.43 -5.30
C LEU A 72 0.00 -10.43 -6.79
N TYR A 73 -1.18 -9.97 -7.15
CA TYR A 73 -1.60 -9.82 -8.55
C TYR A 73 -0.67 -8.89 -9.32
N ALA A 74 -0.38 -7.71 -8.76
CA ALA A 74 0.55 -6.77 -9.37
C ALA A 74 1.94 -7.39 -9.53
N ARG A 75 2.44 -8.12 -8.53
CA ARG A 75 3.73 -8.82 -8.61
C ARG A 75 3.76 -9.87 -9.73
N ALA A 76 2.69 -10.66 -9.88
CA ALA A 76 2.64 -11.75 -10.84
C ALA A 76 2.40 -11.28 -12.28
N PHE A 77 1.51 -10.30 -12.48
CA PHE A 77 1.00 -9.95 -13.82
C PHE A 77 1.32 -8.52 -14.26
N ARG A 78 1.56 -7.60 -13.32
CA ARG A 78 1.77 -6.16 -13.62
C ARG A 78 2.92 -5.58 -12.76
N PRO A 79 4.14 -6.13 -12.84
CA PRO A 79 5.21 -5.84 -11.88
C PRO A 79 5.67 -4.39 -11.84
N LYS A 80 5.40 -3.62 -12.90
CA LYS A 80 5.74 -2.20 -13.01
C LYS A 80 4.68 -1.26 -12.41
N THR A 81 3.51 -1.78 -12.03
CA THR A 81 2.40 -0.97 -11.50
C THR A 81 2.76 -0.30 -10.17
N PHE A 82 3.43 -1.00 -9.26
CA PHE A 82 3.86 -0.47 -7.95
C PHE A 82 5.39 -0.41 -7.86
N ARG A 83 6.02 0.22 -8.86
CA ARG A 83 7.49 0.35 -9.00
C ARG A 83 8.16 1.05 -7.81
N GLY A 84 7.49 2.03 -7.19
CA GLY A 84 8.06 2.80 -6.09
C GLY A 84 8.15 2.07 -4.75
N VAL A 85 7.42 0.97 -4.56
CA VAL A 85 7.51 0.15 -3.33
C VAL A 85 8.37 -1.10 -3.50
N GLY A 86 9.09 -1.22 -4.63
CA GLY A 86 9.95 -2.36 -4.92
C GLY A 86 9.24 -3.52 -5.62
N GLY A 87 8.31 -3.23 -6.53
CA GLY A 87 7.96 -4.20 -7.59
C GLY A 87 9.22 -4.70 -8.31
N SER A 88 9.13 -5.81 -9.06
CA SER A 88 10.28 -6.54 -9.63
C SER A 88 11.08 -5.79 -10.71
N GLY A 89 10.99 -4.46 -10.76
CA GLY A 89 11.61 -3.58 -11.75
C GLY A 89 13.08 -3.26 -11.53
N ARG A 90 13.70 -3.58 -10.38
CA ARG A 90 15.16 -3.49 -10.19
C ARG A 90 15.71 -4.63 -9.33
N PRO A 91 16.62 -5.47 -9.84
CA PRO A 91 17.34 -6.48 -9.05
C PRO A 91 18.32 -5.88 -8.02
N GLN A 92 18.46 -4.55 -7.99
CA GLN A 92 19.45 -3.80 -7.22
C GLN A 92 18.86 -3.08 -5.98
N ALA A 93 17.67 -3.44 -5.52
CA ALA A 93 17.06 -2.82 -4.33
C ALA A 93 17.90 -2.95 -3.03
N LEU A 94 18.90 -3.84 -3.02
CA LEU A 94 19.88 -4.01 -1.94
C LEU A 94 21.21 -3.29 -2.19
N ALA A 95 21.43 -2.71 -3.37
CA ALA A 95 22.70 -2.08 -3.78
C ALA A 95 22.70 -0.54 -3.66
N GLU A 96 21.61 0.07 -3.17
CA GLU A 96 21.56 1.51 -2.86
C GLU A 96 22.17 1.84 -1.47
N ILE A 97 22.96 0.93 -0.88
CA ILE A 97 23.76 1.14 0.33
C ILE A 97 25.20 0.74 0.05
#